data_AF-A0AAN8XEG5-F1
#
_entry.id   AF-A0AAN8XEG5-F1
#
_cell.length_a   1.000
_cell.length_b   1.000
_cell.length_c   1.000
_cell.angle_alpha   90.00
_cell.angle_beta   90.00
_cell.angle_gamma   90.00
#
_symmetry.space_group_name_H-M   'P 1'
#
loop_
_entity.id
_entity.type
_entity.pdbx_description
1 polymer ?
#
loop_
_entity_poly.entity_id
_entity_poly.type
_entity_poly.pdbx_seq_one_letter_code
_entity_poly.pdbx_strand_id
1 'polypeptide(L)'
;MSGKRCLRYLLVMSATLTMVGSQSCDPDCSGQTPGTKVEDPRDCTRYYICMAGELPSDVPLPCPSGEEFVSGACQAPASGATPCSPSCSPTGCHLTCTSIGDHIADPFNCQAFYTCDIGGPGIVQFCPESIPYFDHSQQKCVNDESVCCSPSCEPYCDTNVIQIPDPTDCTKFYICDSAPIYPPFSCPPGEIFDIGIGHCSSAGECNVLCPSISPLPENVTNILTTTETTTATSTPSPSSPTAGGCLDQFQCEQLGFFPKCPSVCDPRYFYCDTEGNAAIEQRCSGRLVFNPNPDYPYCLQPDNCPYQPPF
;
A
#
# COMPACT_ATOMS: atom_id res chain seq x y z
N MET A 1 38.82 -73.95 -27.30
CA MET A 1 37.50 -73.38 -27.00
C MET A 1 37.56 -72.65 -25.66
N SER A 2 37.66 -71.32 -25.63
CA SER A 2 37.13 -70.47 -24.56
C SER A 2 37.38 -69.01 -24.91
N GLY A 3 36.33 -68.28 -25.30
CA GLY A 3 36.36 -66.83 -25.51
C GLY A 3 35.33 -66.19 -24.58
N LYS A 4 35.79 -65.55 -23.50
CA LYS A 4 34.92 -64.81 -22.57
C LYS A 4 34.60 -63.45 -23.20
N ARG A 5 33.32 -63.20 -23.51
CA ARG A 5 32.81 -61.88 -23.94
C ARG A 5 32.50 -61.06 -22.68
N CYS A 6 33.21 -59.94 -22.49
CA CYS A 6 32.86 -58.93 -21.50
C CYS A 6 31.64 -58.14 -21.97
N LEU A 7 30.52 -58.29 -21.27
CA LEU A 7 29.31 -57.48 -21.45
C LEU A 7 29.44 -56.23 -20.56
N ARG A 8 29.67 -55.05 -21.16
CA ARG A 8 29.65 -53.77 -20.45
C ARG A 8 28.20 -53.32 -20.26
N TYR A 9 27.71 -53.34 -19.03
CA TYR A 9 26.46 -52.68 -18.65
C TYR A 9 26.71 -51.17 -18.60
N LEU A 10 26.04 -50.42 -19.48
CA LEU A 10 25.92 -48.96 -19.39
C LEU A 10 24.77 -48.64 -18.44
N LEU A 11 25.10 -48.18 -17.23
CA LEU A 11 24.15 -47.60 -16.28
C LEU A 11 23.77 -46.20 -16.79
N VAL A 12 22.52 -46.04 -17.22
CA VAL A 12 21.93 -44.72 -17.50
C VAL A 12 21.47 -44.15 -16.17
N MET A 13 22.22 -43.18 -15.63
CA MET A 13 21.82 -42.43 -14.44
C MET A 13 20.80 -41.37 -14.85
N SER A 14 19.52 -41.66 -14.67
CA SER A 14 18.43 -40.68 -14.82
C SER A 14 18.43 -39.74 -13.62
N ALA A 15 18.99 -38.55 -13.79
CA ALA A 15 18.90 -37.47 -12.82
C ALA A 15 17.48 -36.88 -12.86
N THR A 16 16.63 -37.22 -11.89
CA THR A 16 15.38 -36.51 -11.65
C THR A 16 15.72 -35.19 -10.97
N LEU A 17 15.65 -34.10 -11.73
CA LEU A 17 15.79 -32.73 -11.23
C LEU A 17 14.52 -32.42 -10.41
N THR A 18 14.60 -32.55 -9.08
CA THR A 18 13.55 -32.04 -8.19
C THR A 18 13.60 -30.52 -8.28
N MET A 19 12.57 -29.92 -8.89
CA MET A 19 12.31 -28.49 -8.78
C MET A 19 12.11 -28.18 -7.29
N VAL A 20 13.13 -27.64 -6.64
CA VAL A 20 12.95 -26.97 -5.36
C VAL A 20 12.19 -25.69 -5.73
N GLY A 21 10.87 -25.69 -5.48
CA GLY A 21 10.09 -24.48 -5.58
C GLY A 21 10.72 -23.48 -4.61
N SER A 22 11.28 -22.40 -5.15
CA SER A 22 11.66 -21.24 -4.34
C SER A 22 10.41 -20.78 -3.62
N GLN A 23 10.34 -21.01 -2.32
CA GLN A 23 9.24 -20.51 -1.51
C GLN A 23 9.36 -18.98 -1.53
N SER A 24 8.47 -18.31 -2.26
CA SER A 24 8.42 -16.86 -2.34
C SER A 24 7.99 -16.34 -0.97
N CYS A 25 8.84 -15.52 -0.34
CA CYS A 25 8.49 -14.84 0.91
C CYS A 25 7.68 -13.57 0.61
N ASP A 26 6.64 -13.69 -0.21
CA ASP A 26 5.78 -12.59 -0.63
C ASP A 26 4.37 -12.84 -0.09
N PRO A 27 3.67 -11.80 0.41
CA PRO A 27 2.31 -11.96 0.92
C PRO A 27 1.36 -12.39 -0.21
N ASP A 28 0.40 -13.25 0.13
CA ASP A 28 -0.54 -13.82 -0.84
C ASP A 28 -1.94 -13.21 -0.69
N CYS A 29 -2.32 -12.36 -1.64
CA CYS A 29 -3.66 -11.78 -1.75
C CYS A 29 -4.51 -12.44 -2.85
N SER A 30 -4.06 -13.56 -3.42
CA SER A 30 -4.78 -14.28 -4.48
C SER A 30 -6.14 -14.77 -3.99
N GLY A 31 -7.21 -14.41 -4.69
CA GLY A 31 -8.59 -14.74 -4.33
C GLY A 31 -9.10 -14.05 -3.06
N GLN A 32 -8.34 -13.12 -2.47
CA GLN A 32 -8.77 -12.35 -1.30
C GLN A 32 -9.59 -11.14 -1.73
N THR A 33 -10.63 -10.82 -0.97
CA THR A 33 -11.36 -9.57 -1.16
C THR A 33 -10.55 -8.37 -0.67
N PRO A 34 -10.72 -7.19 -1.29
CA PRO A 34 -10.11 -5.97 -0.77
C PRO A 34 -10.48 -5.71 0.70
N GLY A 35 -9.51 -5.25 1.48
CA GLY A 35 -9.59 -5.07 2.94
C GLY A 35 -9.24 -6.32 3.76
N THR A 36 -9.13 -7.51 3.15
CA THR A 36 -8.72 -8.73 3.86
C THR A 36 -7.29 -8.59 4.37
N LYS A 37 -7.04 -9.02 5.61
CA LYS A 37 -5.71 -9.05 6.21
C LYS A 37 -5.05 -10.41 5.96
N VAL A 38 -3.82 -10.42 5.48
CA VAL A 38 -3.02 -11.64 5.25
C VAL A 38 -1.70 -11.54 5.99
N GLU A 39 -1.13 -12.67 6.38
CA GLU A 39 0.11 -12.68 7.15
C GLU A 39 1.27 -12.06 6.37
N ASP A 40 2.19 -11.40 7.08
CA ASP A 40 3.53 -11.18 6.55
C ASP A 40 4.32 -12.48 6.70
N PRO A 41 4.74 -13.15 5.60
CA PRO A 41 5.47 -14.40 5.69
C PRO A 41 6.81 -14.29 6.42
N ARG A 42 7.38 -13.08 6.55
CA ARG A 42 8.70 -12.82 7.14
C ARG A 42 8.61 -12.34 8.59
N ASP A 43 7.42 -11.92 9.04
CA ASP A 43 7.19 -11.41 10.38
C ASP A 43 5.76 -11.70 10.85
N CYS A 44 5.62 -12.73 11.69
CA CYS A 44 4.33 -13.14 12.25
C CYS A 44 3.69 -12.13 13.21
N THR A 45 4.36 -11.00 13.52
CA THR A 45 3.76 -9.89 14.27
C THR A 45 3.10 -8.85 13.37
N ARG A 46 3.03 -9.12 12.06
CA ARG A 46 2.62 -8.18 11.03
C ARG A 46 1.70 -8.81 9.99
N TYR A 47 1.02 -7.95 9.25
CA TYR A 47 0.09 -8.36 8.22
C TYR A 47 0.04 -7.34 7.08
N TYR A 48 -0.31 -7.80 5.89
CA TYR A 48 -0.67 -6.94 4.76
C TYR A 48 -2.18 -6.79 4.66
N ILE A 49 -2.64 -5.69 4.09
CA ILE A 49 -4.05 -5.51 3.71
C ILE A 49 -4.14 -5.71 2.21
N CYS A 50 -4.97 -6.65 1.78
CA CYS A 50 -5.22 -6.88 0.36
C CYS A 50 -6.02 -5.72 -0.21
N MET A 51 -5.61 -5.26 -1.38
CA MET A 51 -6.21 -4.16 -2.12
C MET A 51 -7.00 -4.70 -3.31
N ALA A 52 -7.69 -3.81 -4.01
CA ALA A 52 -8.24 -4.11 -5.32
C ALA A 52 -7.14 -4.67 -6.25
N GLY A 53 -7.47 -5.70 -7.03
CA GLY A 53 -6.49 -6.34 -7.93
C GLY A 53 -5.63 -7.43 -7.28
N GLU A 54 -6.00 -7.95 -6.11
CA GLU A 54 -5.29 -9.05 -5.42
C GLU A 54 -3.83 -8.70 -5.04
N LEU A 55 -3.56 -7.41 -4.83
CA LEU A 55 -2.26 -6.94 -4.40
C LEU A 55 -2.21 -6.70 -2.89
N PRO A 56 -1.10 -6.98 -2.22
CA PRO A 56 -0.87 -6.56 -0.84
C PRO A 56 -0.66 -5.04 -0.77
N SER A 57 -0.93 -4.43 0.38
CA SER A 57 -0.52 -3.06 0.69
C SER A 57 0.98 -2.84 0.45
N ASP A 58 1.41 -1.61 0.17
CA ASP A 58 2.81 -1.29 -0.17
C ASP A 58 3.82 -1.79 0.88
N VAL A 59 3.41 -1.75 2.16
CA VAL A 59 4.19 -2.27 3.29
C VAL A 59 3.27 -2.97 4.30
N PRO A 60 3.80 -3.87 5.15
CA PRO A 60 3.00 -4.58 6.16
C PRO A 60 2.68 -3.66 7.34
N LEU A 61 1.52 -3.81 7.95
CA LEU A 61 1.14 -3.14 9.18
C LEU A 61 1.53 -3.99 10.40
N PRO A 62 1.99 -3.37 11.50
CA PRO A 62 2.22 -4.09 12.74
C PRO A 62 0.90 -4.46 13.42
N CYS A 63 0.89 -5.59 14.13
CA CYS A 63 -0.14 -5.86 15.11
C CYS A 63 0.00 -4.92 16.34
N PRO A 64 -1.10 -4.66 17.06
CA PRO A 64 -1.07 -3.93 18.33
C PRO A 64 -0.08 -4.55 19.33
N SER A 65 0.47 -3.72 20.23
CA SER A 65 1.66 -4.05 21.03
C SER A 65 1.64 -5.45 21.66
N GLY A 66 2.52 -6.32 21.15
CA GLY A 66 2.76 -7.67 21.66
C GLY A 66 1.83 -8.75 21.11
N GLU A 67 0.94 -8.41 20.19
CA GLU A 67 0.07 -9.37 19.49
C GLU A 67 0.76 -9.96 18.26
N GLU A 68 0.32 -11.14 17.89
CA GLU A 68 0.77 -11.91 16.74
C GLU A 68 -0.38 -12.03 15.75
N PHE A 69 -0.09 -11.99 14.45
CA PHE A 69 -1.09 -12.18 13.43
C PHE A 69 -1.38 -13.66 13.25
N VAL A 70 -2.56 -14.10 13.72
CA VAL A 70 -2.96 -15.51 13.73
C VAL A 70 -4.32 -15.64 13.07
N SER A 71 -4.39 -16.45 12.01
CA SER A 71 -5.65 -16.81 11.34
C SER A 71 -6.50 -15.60 10.92
N GLY A 72 -5.85 -14.55 10.37
CA GLY A 72 -6.53 -13.36 9.84
C GLY A 72 -6.75 -12.23 10.85
N ALA A 73 -6.27 -12.36 12.09
CA ALA A 73 -6.44 -11.33 13.11
C ALA A 73 -5.21 -11.21 14.02
N CYS A 74 -4.98 -10.01 14.56
CA CYS A 74 -4.02 -9.81 15.65
C CYS A 74 -4.59 -10.37 16.95
N GLN A 75 -3.79 -11.18 17.63
CA GLN A 75 -4.18 -11.88 18.85
C GLN A 75 -3.02 -11.89 19.84
N ALA A 76 -3.32 -11.78 21.13
CA ALA A 76 -2.30 -11.97 22.16
C ALA A 76 -1.75 -13.42 22.13
N PRO A 77 -0.45 -13.63 22.42
CA PRO A 77 0.15 -14.96 22.44
C PRO A 77 -0.60 -15.86 23.42
N ALA A 78 -1.16 -16.97 22.91
CA ALA A 78 -1.88 -17.89 23.77
C ALA A 78 -0.92 -18.54 24.80
N SER A 79 -1.35 -18.64 26.06
CA SER A 79 -0.54 -19.23 27.12
C SER A 79 -0.20 -20.69 26.81
N GLY A 80 1.08 -20.97 26.53
CA GLY A 80 1.55 -22.31 26.15
C GLY A 80 1.49 -22.62 24.65
N ALA A 81 1.23 -21.62 23.79
CA ALA A 81 1.38 -21.76 22.35
C ALA A 81 2.85 -21.74 21.92
N THR A 82 3.10 -22.25 20.72
CA THR A 82 4.39 -22.10 20.03
C THR A 82 4.71 -20.61 19.90
N PRO A 83 5.94 -20.17 20.22
CA PRO A 83 6.35 -18.79 20.00
C PRO A 83 6.13 -18.38 18.55
N CYS A 84 5.74 -17.11 18.32
CA CYS A 84 5.70 -16.49 17.00
C CYS A 84 6.92 -16.91 16.17
N SER A 85 6.67 -17.53 15.02
CA SER A 85 7.72 -17.87 14.07
C SER A 85 7.25 -17.51 12.67
N PRO A 86 8.06 -16.77 11.90
CA PRO A 86 7.68 -16.40 10.54
C PRO A 86 7.57 -17.65 9.66
N SER A 87 6.58 -17.65 8.77
CA SER A 87 6.31 -18.73 7.81
C SER A 87 7.42 -18.91 6.78
N CYS A 88 8.25 -17.88 6.60
CA CYS A 88 9.36 -17.81 5.68
C CYS A 88 10.60 -17.26 6.40
N SER A 89 11.77 -17.82 6.08
CA SER A 89 13.06 -17.27 6.51
C SER A 89 13.86 -16.93 5.26
N PRO A 90 13.72 -15.71 4.72
CA PRO A 90 14.59 -15.28 3.64
C PRO A 90 16.03 -15.24 4.15
N THR A 91 16.96 -15.67 3.30
CA THR A 91 18.39 -15.55 3.61
C THR A 91 18.71 -14.07 3.78
N GLY A 92 19.30 -13.69 4.92
CA GLY A 92 19.65 -12.30 5.20
C GLY A 92 18.73 -11.57 6.18
N CYS A 93 17.65 -12.20 6.68
CA CYS A 93 16.72 -11.52 7.59
C CYS A 93 16.53 -12.19 8.94
N HIS A 94 16.98 -11.46 9.96
CA HIS A 94 16.86 -11.81 11.36
C HIS A 94 16.31 -10.61 12.12
N LEU A 95 15.10 -10.78 12.64
CA LEU A 95 14.32 -9.72 13.27
C LEU A 95 14.13 -9.98 14.77
N THR A 96 14.57 -11.14 15.27
CA THR A 96 14.37 -11.57 16.65
C THR A 96 15.71 -11.80 17.33
N CYS A 97 15.94 -11.16 18.47
CA CYS A 97 17.19 -11.34 19.21
C CYS A 97 17.40 -12.80 19.65
N THR A 98 18.49 -13.42 19.19
CA THR A 98 18.85 -14.78 19.61
C THR A 98 19.80 -14.78 20.80
N SER A 99 20.63 -13.76 20.94
CA SER A 99 21.66 -13.66 21.99
C SER A 99 22.01 -12.20 22.29
N ILE A 100 22.57 -11.95 23.48
CA ILE A 100 23.10 -10.63 23.84
C ILE A 100 24.28 -10.32 22.91
N GLY A 101 24.28 -9.12 22.32
CA GLY A 101 25.30 -8.66 21.36
C GLY A 101 25.07 -9.09 19.92
N ASP A 102 23.99 -9.84 19.65
CA ASP A 102 23.49 -10.10 18.31
C ASP A 102 23.01 -8.80 17.65
N HIS A 103 23.00 -8.73 16.32
CA HIS A 103 22.43 -7.59 15.60
C HIS A 103 21.25 -8.04 14.76
N ILE A 104 20.15 -7.31 14.84
CA ILE A 104 18.96 -7.56 14.04
C ILE A 104 18.68 -6.36 13.13
N ALA A 105 18.19 -6.63 11.93
CA ALA A 105 17.82 -5.57 10.99
C ALA A 105 16.56 -4.85 11.47
N ASP A 106 16.42 -3.55 11.16
CA ASP A 106 15.17 -2.85 11.33
C ASP A 106 14.18 -3.24 10.20
N PRO A 107 12.95 -3.65 10.52
CA PRO A 107 11.99 -4.13 9.52
C PRO A 107 11.26 -2.99 8.76
N PHE A 108 11.59 -1.72 9.00
CA PHE A 108 11.00 -0.56 8.35
C PHE A 108 12.05 0.37 7.74
N ASN A 109 13.31 0.19 8.10
CA ASN A 109 14.40 1.01 7.63
C ASN A 109 15.61 0.14 7.32
N CYS A 110 15.84 -0.11 6.02
CA CYS A 110 16.98 -0.90 5.54
C CYS A 110 18.34 -0.38 6.02
N GLN A 111 18.41 0.89 6.40
CA GLN A 111 19.60 1.54 6.92
C GLN A 111 19.76 1.37 8.42
N ALA A 112 18.75 0.88 9.12
CA ALA A 112 18.79 0.74 10.56
C ALA A 112 18.95 -0.70 11.01
N PHE A 113 19.58 -0.86 12.17
CA PHE A 113 19.74 -2.13 12.86
C PHE A 113 19.79 -1.91 14.37
N TYR A 114 19.59 -2.97 15.15
CA TYR A 114 19.62 -2.94 16.60
C TYR A 114 20.67 -3.92 17.11
N THR A 115 21.34 -3.57 18.21
CA THR A 115 22.12 -4.54 18.99
C THR A 115 21.24 -5.09 20.10
N CYS A 116 21.15 -6.40 20.21
CA CYS A 116 20.36 -7.09 21.20
C CYS A 116 21.00 -7.03 22.59
N ASP A 117 20.18 -6.81 23.62
CA ASP A 117 20.58 -6.80 25.03
C ASP A 117 19.64 -7.70 25.87
N ILE A 118 19.84 -7.72 27.19
CA ILE A 118 18.99 -8.43 28.14
C ILE A 118 17.56 -7.85 28.05
N GLY A 119 16.67 -8.59 27.38
CA GLY A 119 15.25 -8.24 27.26
C GLY A 119 14.79 -7.86 25.85
N GLY A 120 15.66 -7.88 24.84
CA GLY A 120 15.26 -7.67 23.45
C GLY A 120 16.15 -6.71 22.65
N PRO A 121 15.63 -6.10 21.57
CA PRO A 121 16.35 -5.12 20.75
C PRO A 121 16.75 -3.88 21.59
N GLY A 122 18.00 -3.43 21.43
CA GLY A 122 18.52 -2.23 22.07
C GLY A 122 18.14 -0.93 21.36
N ILE A 123 19.02 0.07 21.40
CA ILE A 123 18.81 1.32 20.66
C ILE A 123 19.05 1.12 19.16
N VAL A 124 18.29 1.85 18.35
CA VAL A 124 18.46 1.90 16.89
C VAL A 124 19.83 2.49 16.53
N GLN A 125 20.49 1.87 15.55
CA GLN A 125 21.73 2.30 14.93
C GLN A 125 21.55 2.38 13.43
N PHE A 126 22.39 3.18 12.74
CA PHE A 126 22.27 3.41 11.31
C PHE A 126 23.55 3.06 10.56
N CYS A 127 23.39 2.48 9.38
CA CYS A 127 24.44 2.23 8.42
C CYS A 127 24.95 3.55 7.81
N PRO A 128 26.26 3.66 7.51
CA PRO A 128 26.81 4.81 6.81
C PRO A 128 26.20 4.96 5.40
N GLU A 129 26.03 6.21 4.93
CA GLU A 129 25.48 6.52 3.60
C GLU A 129 26.23 5.83 2.44
N SER A 130 27.50 5.47 2.63
CA SER A 130 28.34 4.83 1.60
C SER A 130 28.17 3.31 1.48
N ILE A 131 27.46 2.69 2.44
CA ILE A 131 27.09 1.27 2.52
C ILE A 131 25.78 1.20 3.28
N PRO A 132 24.66 1.66 2.70
CA PRO A 132 23.50 2.04 3.49
C PRO A 132 22.61 0.87 3.92
N TYR A 133 22.91 -0.39 3.57
CA TYR A 133 22.00 -1.52 3.83
C TYR A 133 22.59 -2.49 4.86
N PHE A 134 21.87 -2.79 5.94
CA PHE A 134 22.35 -3.75 6.92
C PHE A 134 22.13 -5.20 6.45
N ASP A 135 23.21 -5.96 6.23
CA ASP A 135 23.16 -7.40 5.95
C ASP A 135 23.36 -8.17 7.25
N HIS A 136 22.29 -8.80 7.73
CA HIS A 136 22.34 -9.64 8.92
C HIS A 136 23.26 -10.85 8.76
N SER A 137 23.24 -11.53 7.61
CA SER A 137 24.07 -12.72 7.37
C SER A 137 25.55 -12.40 7.44
N GLN A 138 25.93 -11.18 7.08
CA GLN A 138 27.31 -10.69 7.21
C GLN A 138 27.57 -9.87 8.48
N GLN A 139 26.53 -9.60 9.29
CA GLN A 139 26.57 -8.75 10.49
C GLN A 139 27.22 -7.38 10.22
N LYS A 140 26.95 -6.79 9.05
CA LYS A 140 27.58 -5.53 8.62
C LYS A 140 26.75 -4.81 7.58
N CYS A 141 27.02 -3.52 7.44
CA CYS A 141 26.47 -2.72 6.37
C CYS A 141 27.14 -3.02 5.01
N VAL A 142 26.35 -3.07 3.95
CA VAL A 142 26.74 -3.36 2.56
C VAL A 142 26.06 -2.38 1.60
N ASN A 143 26.42 -2.44 0.31
CA ASN A 143 25.83 -1.62 -0.75
C ASN A 143 24.72 -2.34 -1.53
N ASP A 144 24.47 -3.61 -1.21
CA ASP A 144 23.47 -4.41 -1.90
C ASP A 144 22.12 -4.24 -1.21
N GLU A 145 21.18 -3.58 -1.87
CA GLU A 145 19.82 -3.35 -1.36
C GLU A 145 19.02 -4.64 -1.22
N SER A 146 19.37 -5.68 -1.97
CA SER A 146 18.65 -6.96 -1.94
C SER A 146 18.78 -7.73 -0.62
N VAL A 147 19.71 -7.31 0.25
CA VAL A 147 19.85 -7.84 1.61
C VAL A 147 18.80 -7.27 2.58
N CYS A 148 18.03 -6.26 2.16
CA CYS A 148 17.07 -5.63 3.03
C CYS A 148 15.91 -6.56 3.40
N CYS A 149 15.47 -6.45 4.66
CA CYS A 149 14.41 -7.28 5.20
C CYS A 149 12.99 -6.84 4.91
N SER A 150 12.84 -5.61 4.46
CA SER A 150 11.56 -5.02 4.09
C SER A 150 11.72 -4.27 2.78
N PRO A 151 10.69 -4.20 1.92
CA PRO A 151 10.68 -3.20 0.86
C PRO A 151 10.89 -1.80 1.46
N SER A 152 11.59 -0.94 0.71
CA SER A 152 11.72 0.49 1.03
C SER A 152 10.32 1.09 1.24
N CYS A 153 10.17 2.16 2.03
CA CYS A 153 8.89 2.90 2.17
C CYS A 153 8.57 3.71 0.91
N GLU A 154 8.84 3.12 -0.24
CA GLU A 154 8.55 3.62 -1.56
C GLU A 154 7.23 3.01 -2.04
N PRO A 155 6.36 3.83 -2.66
CA PRO A 155 5.10 3.33 -3.21
C PRO A 155 5.35 2.30 -4.31
N TYR A 156 4.62 1.18 -4.28
CA TYR A 156 4.72 0.13 -5.29
C TYR A 156 3.57 0.26 -6.30
N CYS A 157 3.90 0.72 -7.51
CA CYS A 157 2.93 0.83 -8.60
C CYS A 157 2.91 -0.42 -9.49
N ASP A 158 1.84 -1.20 -9.43
CA ASP A 158 1.49 -2.20 -10.45
C ASP A 158 0.53 -1.62 -11.50
N THR A 159 0.61 -2.11 -12.73
CA THR A 159 -0.20 -1.65 -13.88
C THR A 159 -1.72 -1.88 -13.74
N ASN A 160 -2.17 -2.68 -12.77
CA ASN A 160 -3.58 -3.05 -12.61
C ASN A 160 -4.33 -2.25 -11.52
N VAL A 161 -3.66 -1.37 -10.78
CA VAL A 161 -4.25 -0.55 -9.72
C VAL A 161 -4.10 0.93 -10.06
N ILE A 162 -5.20 1.69 -10.03
CA ILE A 162 -5.21 3.09 -10.44
C ILE A 162 -4.72 4.00 -9.32
N GLN A 163 -4.95 3.65 -8.04
CA GLN A 163 -4.53 4.43 -6.88
C GLN A 163 -4.03 3.53 -5.73
N ILE A 164 -2.90 3.91 -5.14
CA ILE A 164 -2.27 3.21 -3.99
C ILE A 164 -2.05 4.20 -2.83
N PRO A 165 -2.07 3.77 -1.57
CA PRO A 165 -1.86 4.66 -0.43
C PRO A 165 -0.45 5.26 -0.43
N ASP A 166 -0.29 6.46 0.14
CA ASP A 166 1.04 6.91 0.55
C ASP A 166 1.44 6.14 1.82
N PRO A 167 2.61 5.47 1.85
CA PRO A 167 2.99 4.66 2.99
C PRO A 167 3.22 5.50 4.25
N THR A 168 3.55 6.78 4.12
CA THR A 168 3.90 7.67 5.26
C THR A 168 2.79 8.64 5.67
N ASP A 169 1.77 8.83 4.84
CA ASP A 169 0.70 9.80 5.05
C ASP A 169 -0.66 9.26 4.56
N CYS A 170 -1.51 8.82 5.49
CA CYS A 170 -2.84 8.26 5.18
C CYS A 170 -3.80 9.27 4.51
N THR A 171 -3.45 10.56 4.46
CA THR A 171 -4.20 11.59 3.74
C THR A 171 -3.75 11.74 2.29
N LYS A 172 -2.80 10.91 1.84
CA LYS A 172 -2.21 10.97 0.51
C LYS A 172 -2.24 9.63 -0.19
N PHE A 173 -2.09 9.68 -1.51
CA PHE A 173 -2.11 8.52 -2.39
C PHE A 173 -1.32 8.79 -3.67
N TYR A 174 -0.94 7.73 -4.37
CA TYR A 174 -0.29 7.79 -5.68
C TYR A 174 -1.24 7.29 -6.76
N ILE A 175 -1.05 7.76 -7.99
CA ILE A 175 -1.74 7.25 -9.18
C ILE A 175 -0.74 6.46 -10.02
N CYS A 176 -1.06 5.20 -10.31
CA CYS A 176 -0.18 4.32 -11.08
C CYS A 176 -0.71 4.18 -12.51
N ASP A 177 -0.22 5.04 -13.42
CA ASP A 177 -0.60 5.01 -14.84
C ASP A 177 0.58 4.77 -15.79
N SER A 178 1.81 5.08 -15.35
CA SER A 178 3.08 4.74 -16.00
C SER A 178 4.27 5.19 -15.14
N ALA A 179 5.47 4.66 -15.40
CA ALA A 179 6.69 5.20 -14.81
C ALA A 179 7.08 6.54 -15.50
N PRO A 180 7.52 7.56 -14.75
CA PRO A 180 7.81 7.58 -13.31
C PRO A 180 6.59 7.84 -12.42
N ILE A 181 6.62 7.31 -11.19
CA ILE A 181 5.61 7.57 -10.16
C ILE A 181 5.57 9.09 -9.87
N TYR A 182 4.40 9.70 -10.03
CA TYR A 182 4.19 11.12 -9.71
C TYR A 182 4.34 11.38 -8.20
N PRO A 183 4.61 12.62 -7.77
CA PRO A 183 4.46 12.98 -6.35
C PRO A 183 3.08 12.60 -5.80
N PRO A 184 2.96 12.31 -4.50
CA PRO A 184 1.68 11.90 -3.92
C PRO A 184 0.64 13.02 -4.02
N PHE A 185 -0.59 12.63 -4.32
CA PHE A 185 -1.79 13.45 -4.28
C PHE A 185 -2.37 13.47 -2.87
N SER A 186 -3.09 14.54 -2.51
CA SER A 186 -3.81 14.60 -1.23
C SER A 186 -5.29 14.25 -1.44
N CYS A 187 -5.84 13.52 -0.47
CA CYS A 187 -7.28 13.36 -0.34
C CYS A 187 -7.97 14.70 -0.12
N PRO A 188 -9.26 14.81 -0.48
CA PRO A 188 -10.07 15.97 -0.16
C PRO A 188 -10.05 16.30 1.35
N PRO A 189 -10.28 17.56 1.74
CA PRO A 189 -10.26 17.94 3.14
C PRO A 189 -11.26 17.12 3.99
N GLY A 190 -10.74 16.44 5.01
CA GLY A 190 -11.56 15.61 5.92
C GLY A 190 -11.73 14.16 5.45
N GLU A 191 -11.12 13.77 4.34
CA GLU A 191 -11.11 12.39 3.85
C GLU A 191 -9.74 11.74 4.05
N ILE A 192 -9.76 10.41 4.13
CA ILE A 192 -8.60 9.56 4.32
C ILE A 192 -8.58 8.52 3.19
N PHE A 193 -7.39 8.14 2.72
CA PHE A 193 -7.29 7.09 1.73
C PHE A 193 -7.68 5.74 2.33
N ASP A 194 -8.79 5.19 1.87
CA ASP A 194 -9.29 3.89 2.27
C ASP A 194 -8.70 2.81 1.36
N ILE A 195 -7.78 2.04 1.93
CA ILE A 195 -7.03 0.97 1.26
C ILE A 195 -7.96 -0.15 0.76
N GLY A 196 -9.06 -0.40 1.48
CA GLY A 196 -10.01 -1.47 1.14
C GLY A 196 -10.79 -1.17 -0.14
N ILE A 197 -11.03 0.10 -0.45
CA ILE A 197 -11.70 0.51 -1.71
C ILE A 197 -10.76 1.14 -2.72
N GLY A 198 -9.51 1.44 -2.33
CA GLY A 198 -8.51 2.08 -3.17
C GLY A 198 -8.79 3.54 -3.49
N HIS A 199 -9.48 4.28 -2.61
CA HIS A 199 -9.90 5.67 -2.84
C HIS A 199 -10.05 6.47 -1.54
N CYS A 200 -10.04 7.79 -1.63
CA CYS A 200 -10.36 8.66 -0.50
C CYS A 200 -11.82 8.52 -0.06
N SER A 201 -12.04 8.49 1.25
CA SER A 201 -13.35 8.33 1.87
C SER A 201 -13.41 9.12 3.17
N SER A 202 -14.58 9.72 3.44
CA SER A 202 -14.88 10.36 4.73
C SER A 202 -15.04 9.36 5.88
N ALA A 203 -15.24 8.08 5.57
CA ALA A 203 -15.27 6.97 6.50
C ALA A 203 -13.96 6.18 6.54
N GLY A 204 -12.93 6.61 5.79
CA GLY A 204 -11.65 5.93 5.71
C GLY A 204 -10.93 5.92 7.06
N GLU A 205 -10.39 4.76 7.42
CA GLU A 205 -9.53 4.64 8.59
C GLU A 205 -8.10 5.04 8.24
N CYS A 206 -7.51 5.94 9.04
CA CYS A 206 -6.15 6.39 8.81
C CYS A 206 -5.15 5.29 9.17
N ASN A 207 -4.59 4.67 8.14
CA ASN A 207 -3.57 3.65 8.24
C ASN A 207 -2.25 4.20 7.70
N VAL A 208 -1.36 4.66 8.59
CA VAL A 208 0.01 5.03 8.21
C VAL A 208 0.84 3.75 8.20
N LEU A 209 1.22 3.31 7.00
CA LEU A 209 1.78 1.98 6.76
C LEU A 209 3.28 1.89 7.10
N CYS A 210 3.99 2.98 6.86
CA CYS A 210 5.37 3.25 7.24
C CYS A 210 5.42 4.55 8.06
N PRO A 211 5.12 4.49 9.36
CA PRO A 211 5.31 5.64 10.23
C PRO A 211 6.81 5.89 10.32
N SER A 212 7.31 6.80 9.48
CA SER A 212 8.68 7.28 9.59
C SER A 212 8.85 7.82 11.01
N ILE A 213 9.73 7.20 11.82
CA ILE A 213 10.27 7.88 12.99
C ILE A 213 11.19 8.96 12.44
N SER A 214 10.60 10.10 12.07
CA SER A 214 11.37 11.28 11.69
C SER A 214 12.29 11.63 12.86
N PRO A 215 13.61 11.84 12.64
CA PRO A 215 14.48 12.38 13.67
C PRO A 215 14.03 13.80 14.05
N LEU A 216 13.54 13.92 15.29
CA LEU A 216 13.36 15.09 16.18
C LEU A 216 12.80 16.42 15.58
N PRO A 217 11.77 17.04 16.22
CA PRO A 217 11.05 18.19 15.67
C PRO A 217 11.86 19.49 15.75
N GLU A 218 11.96 20.19 14.62
CA GLU A 218 12.20 21.64 14.64
C GLU A 218 10.86 22.38 14.72
N ASN A 219 10.52 22.76 15.95
CA ASN A 219 9.87 24.02 16.31
C ASN A 219 8.52 24.34 15.62
N VAL A 220 7.41 23.89 16.22
CA VAL A 220 6.09 24.49 15.98
C VAL A 220 5.59 25.13 17.26
N THR A 221 5.70 26.46 17.31
CA THR A 221 5.05 27.30 18.32
C THR A 221 3.77 27.88 17.72
N ASN A 222 2.66 27.73 18.45
CA ASN A 222 1.40 28.51 18.40
C ASN A 222 0.44 28.27 17.20
N ILE A 223 -0.90 28.33 17.31
CA ILE A 223 -1.88 28.55 18.39
C ILE A 223 -3.27 28.03 17.89
N LEU A 224 -4.10 27.67 18.86
CA LEU A 224 -5.51 27.26 18.90
C LEU A 224 -6.60 28.09 18.16
N THR A 225 -7.77 27.42 17.93
CA THR A 225 -9.20 27.87 17.87
C THR A 225 -9.71 28.62 16.61
N THR A 226 -10.93 28.44 16.05
CA THR A 226 -12.30 28.22 16.64
C THR A 226 -13.32 27.67 15.60
N THR A 227 -14.35 26.99 16.13
CA THR A 227 -15.73 26.59 15.72
C THR A 227 -16.56 27.66 14.94
N GLU A 228 -17.64 27.42 14.16
CA GLU A 228 -19.00 26.81 14.34
C GLU A 228 -19.69 26.56 12.96
N THR A 229 -20.49 25.49 12.73
CA THR A 229 -21.99 25.34 12.80
C THR A 229 -22.78 26.32 11.90
N THR A 230 -23.69 25.94 10.97
CA THR A 230 -25.10 25.50 11.18
C THR A 230 -25.81 24.91 9.92
N THR A 231 -26.92 24.23 10.21
CA THR A 231 -27.87 23.35 9.47
C THR A 231 -28.92 24.02 8.56
N ALA A 232 -29.41 23.31 7.50
CA ALA A 232 -30.84 22.94 7.23
C ALA A 232 -31.33 22.90 5.74
N THR A 233 -31.68 21.68 5.28
CA THR A 233 -32.90 21.19 4.56
C THR A 233 -33.47 21.86 3.29
N SER A 234 -33.52 21.11 2.15
CA SER A 234 -34.74 20.72 1.37
C SER A 234 -34.43 20.15 -0.05
N THR A 235 -35.15 19.09 -0.47
CA THR A 235 -35.16 18.44 -1.82
C THR A 235 -35.97 19.24 -2.86
N PRO A 236 -35.71 19.18 -4.21
CA PRO A 236 -36.01 18.00 -5.08
C PRO A 236 -35.13 17.79 -6.38
N SER A 237 -35.45 16.71 -7.12
CA SER A 237 -35.03 16.13 -8.44
C SER A 237 -34.39 16.97 -9.59
N PRO A 238 -33.77 16.32 -10.61
CA PRO A 238 -32.84 16.95 -11.56
C PRO A 238 -33.51 17.96 -12.51
N SER A 239 -32.89 19.13 -12.59
CA SER A 239 -33.26 20.20 -13.51
C SER A 239 -32.58 20.01 -14.87
N SER A 240 -33.31 20.31 -15.95
CA SER A 240 -32.82 20.33 -17.35
C SER A 240 -31.50 21.08 -17.55
N PRO A 241 -30.69 20.72 -18.57
CA PRO A 241 -29.40 21.35 -18.85
C PRO A 241 -29.56 22.85 -19.17
N THR A 242 -28.72 23.67 -18.55
CA THR A 242 -28.66 25.13 -18.74
C THR A 242 -27.93 25.45 -20.06
N ALA A 243 -28.04 26.69 -20.55
CA ALA A 243 -27.58 27.16 -21.88
C ALA A 243 -26.08 26.95 -22.23
N GLY A 244 -25.30 26.27 -21.38
CA GLY A 244 -23.90 25.86 -21.60
C GLY A 244 -23.66 24.34 -21.63
N GLY A 245 -24.69 23.49 -21.64
CA GLY A 245 -24.54 22.03 -21.75
C GLY A 245 -24.03 21.33 -20.49
N CYS A 246 -23.90 22.06 -19.38
CA CYS A 246 -23.55 21.54 -18.06
C CYS A 246 -24.80 21.39 -17.19
N LEU A 247 -24.74 20.43 -16.27
CA LEU A 247 -25.76 20.16 -15.28
C LEU A 247 -25.48 21.00 -14.03
N ASP A 248 -26.49 21.72 -13.55
CA ASP A 248 -26.39 22.49 -12.31
C ASP A 248 -26.59 21.60 -11.08
N GLN A 249 -27.36 20.52 -11.23
CA GLN A 249 -27.62 19.53 -10.18
C GLN A 249 -27.68 18.14 -10.81
N PHE A 250 -27.25 17.14 -10.07
CA PHE A 250 -27.26 15.74 -10.49
C PHE A 250 -27.82 14.89 -9.35
N GLN A 251 -28.70 13.94 -9.68
CA GLN A 251 -29.26 13.00 -8.71
C GLN A 251 -28.57 11.66 -8.89
N CYS A 252 -28.08 11.10 -7.80
CA CYS A 252 -27.32 9.87 -7.79
C CYS A 252 -28.22 8.69 -8.11
N GLU A 253 -28.05 8.10 -9.28
CA GLU A 253 -28.71 6.84 -9.64
C GLU A 253 -27.80 5.64 -9.36
N GLN A 254 -26.50 5.88 -9.25
CA GLN A 254 -25.50 4.89 -8.86
C GLN A 254 -24.33 5.61 -8.17
N LEU A 255 -23.56 4.84 -7.40
CA LEU A 255 -22.35 5.36 -6.75
C LEU A 255 -21.27 5.67 -7.79
N GLY A 256 -20.45 6.68 -7.51
CA GLY A 256 -19.28 7.00 -8.34
C GLY A 256 -19.21 8.48 -8.73
N PHE A 257 -18.46 8.74 -9.80
CA PHE A 257 -18.14 10.09 -10.26
C PHE A 257 -18.77 10.34 -11.63
N PHE A 258 -19.40 11.50 -11.80
CA PHE A 258 -20.14 11.84 -13.00
C PHE A 258 -19.72 13.22 -13.49
N PRO A 259 -19.62 13.42 -14.81
CA PRO A 259 -19.24 14.72 -15.33
C PRO A 259 -20.29 15.77 -14.98
N LYS A 260 -19.84 16.95 -14.55
CA LYS A 260 -20.73 18.11 -14.45
C LYS A 260 -21.25 18.51 -15.83
N CYS A 261 -20.41 18.34 -16.84
CA CYS A 261 -20.73 18.65 -18.22
C CYS A 261 -20.60 17.37 -19.07
N PRO A 262 -21.70 16.72 -19.46
CA PRO A 262 -21.65 15.41 -20.13
C PRO A 262 -20.95 15.38 -21.49
N SER A 263 -20.61 16.53 -22.08
CA SER A 263 -20.05 16.61 -23.42
C SER A 263 -18.76 17.44 -23.51
N VAL A 264 -18.24 17.92 -22.38
CA VAL A 264 -16.99 18.68 -22.31
C VAL A 264 -16.28 18.38 -21.01
N CYS A 265 -14.94 18.39 -21.03
CA CYS A 265 -14.21 18.26 -19.79
C CYS A 265 -14.24 19.57 -19.03
N ASP A 266 -14.96 19.58 -17.92
CA ASP A 266 -15.01 20.70 -16.97
C ASP A 266 -14.18 20.31 -15.74
N PRO A 267 -13.45 21.23 -15.10
CA PRO A 267 -12.76 20.94 -13.85
C PRO A 267 -13.70 20.48 -12.74
N ARG A 268 -15.01 20.66 -12.86
CA ARG A 268 -16.01 20.26 -11.88
C ARG A 268 -16.70 18.97 -12.30
N TYR A 269 -17.07 18.17 -11.31
CA TYR A 269 -17.78 16.91 -11.48
C TYR A 269 -18.70 16.65 -10.29
N PHE A 270 -19.52 15.61 -10.38
CA PHE A 270 -20.43 15.18 -9.34
C PHE A 270 -19.94 13.88 -8.73
N TYR A 271 -19.98 13.79 -7.41
CA TYR A 271 -19.72 12.58 -6.65
C TYR A 271 -21.00 12.07 -5.99
N CYS A 272 -21.23 10.77 -6.12
CA CYS A 272 -22.35 10.07 -5.52
C CYS A 272 -21.84 9.02 -4.53
N ASP A 273 -22.07 9.27 -3.25
CA ASP A 273 -21.77 8.39 -2.12
C ASP A 273 -22.96 7.51 -1.72
N THR A 274 -24.18 7.89 -2.11
CA THR A 274 -25.42 7.16 -1.82
C THR A 274 -26.40 7.29 -2.99
N GLU A 275 -26.96 6.17 -3.43
CA GLU A 275 -28.02 6.14 -4.44
C GLU A 275 -29.29 6.86 -3.94
N GLY A 276 -29.90 7.66 -4.81
CA GLY A 276 -31.09 8.47 -4.56
C GLY A 276 -30.80 9.89 -4.04
N ASN A 277 -29.60 10.16 -3.53
CA ASN A 277 -29.21 11.47 -3.00
C ASN A 277 -28.84 12.48 -4.09
N ALA A 278 -28.81 13.76 -3.73
CA ALA A 278 -28.21 14.77 -4.58
C ALA A 278 -26.70 14.58 -4.61
N ALA A 279 -26.11 14.63 -5.79
CA ALA A 279 -24.69 14.47 -5.95
C ALA A 279 -23.93 15.71 -5.45
N ILE A 280 -22.76 15.46 -4.89
CA ILE A 280 -21.87 16.47 -4.34
C ILE A 280 -21.02 17.01 -5.48
N GLU A 281 -21.12 18.31 -5.77
CA GLU A 281 -20.21 18.94 -6.73
C GLU A 281 -18.79 18.98 -6.14
N GLN A 282 -17.86 18.39 -6.87
CA GLN A 282 -16.44 18.37 -6.57
C GLN A 282 -15.67 19.03 -7.71
N ARG A 283 -14.39 19.31 -7.45
CA ARG A 283 -13.50 19.91 -8.44
C ARG A 283 -12.19 19.14 -8.52
N CYS A 284 -11.76 18.85 -9.73
CA CYS A 284 -10.44 18.34 -10.04
C CYS A 284 -9.35 19.25 -9.50
N SER A 285 -8.31 18.64 -8.93
CA SER A 285 -7.20 19.35 -8.33
C SER A 285 -6.39 20.15 -9.36
N GLY A 286 -5.98 21.36 -8.98
CA GLY A 286 -5.12 22.21 -9.81
C GLY A 286 -5.79 22.64 -11.13
N ARG A 287 -5.16 22.26 -12.26
CA ARG A 287 -5.61 22.60 -13.63
C ARG A 287 -6.25 21.43 -14.38
N LEU A 288 -6.53 20.32 -13.69
CA LEU A 288 -7.10 19.13 -14.30
C LEU A 288 -8.60 19.34 -14.63
N VAL A 289 -9.10 18.58 -15.60
CA VAL A 289 -10.50 18.55 -16.03
C VAL A 289 -11.06 17.15 -15.94
N PHE A 290 -12.34 17.03 -15.59
CA PHE A 290 -12.98 15.74 -15.40
C PHE A 290 -13.37 15.11 -16.74
N ASN A 291 -13.04 13.84 -16.94
CA ASN A 291 -13.35 13.11 -18.16
C ASN A 291 -14.85 12.76 -18.22
N PRO A 292 -15.58 13.22 -19.25
CA PRO A 292 -17.00 12.92 -19.38
C PRO A 292 -17.30 11.54 -19.99
N ASN A 293 -16.27 10.75 -20.35
CA ASN A 293 -16.47 9.36 -20.73
C ASN A 293 -16.83 8.52 -19.49
N PRO A 294 -18.02 7.88 -19.44
CA PRO A 294 -18.47 7.10 -18.28
C PRO A 294 -17.60 5.86 -17.99
N ASP A 295 -16.86 5.35 -18.98
CA ASP A 295 -15.92 4.23 -18.78
C ASP A 295 -14.64 4.67 -18.02
N TYR A 296 -14.38 5.98 -17.95
CA TYR A 296 -13.15 6.56 -17.42
C TYR A 296 -13.42 7.84 -16.58
N PRO A 297 -14.23 7.78 -15.51
CA PRO A 297 -14.73 8.97 -14.80
C PRO A 297 -13.70 9.54 -13.81
N TYR A 298 -12.56 10.03 -14.31
CA TYR A 298 -11.48 10.61 -13.52
C TYR A 298 -10.96 11.94 -14.08
N CYS A 299 -10.20 12.68 -13.27
CA CYS A 299 -9.57 13.93 -13.66
C CYS A 299 -8.33 13.68 -14.54
N LEU A 300 -8.25 14.37 -15.68
CA LEU A 300 -7.15 14.28 -16.64
C LEU A 300 -6.60 15.67 -16.97
N GLN A 301 -5.44 15.73 -17.62
CA GLN A 301 -4.90 16.99 -18.14
C GLN A 301 -5.82 17.54 -19.25
N PRO A 302 -6.03 18.86 -19.35
CA PRO A 302 -6.89 19.45 -20.38
C PRO A 302 -6.59 18.98 -21.81
N ASP A 303 -5.31 18.74 -22.12
CA ASP A 303 -4.85 18.28 -23.44
C ASP A 303 -5.33 16.86 -23.80
N ASN A 304 -5.70 16.05 -22.80
CA ASN A 304 -6.18 14.69 -22.96
C ASN A 304 -7.72 14.61 -22.96
N CYS A 305 -8.43 15.74 -23.02
CA CYS A 305 -9.88 15.74 -23.08
C CYS A 305 -10.38 15.07 -24.37
N PRO A 306 -11.19 13.99 -24.29
CA PRO A 306 -11.64 13.27 -25.48
C PRO A 306 -12.63 14.05 -26.36
N TYR A 307 -13.15 15.19 -25.87
CA TYR A 307 -14.11 16.04 -26.57
C TYR A 307 -13.48 17.39 -26.90
N GLN A 308 -13.33 17.70 -28.20
CA GLN A 308 -12.83 18.98 -28.67
C GLN A 308 -13.96 20.02 -28.83
N PRO A 309 -13.72 21.32 -28.60
CA PRO A 309 -12.48 21.95 -28.15
C PRO A 309 -12.46 22.28 -26.64
N PRO A 310 -11.27 22.32 -26.00
CA PRO A 310 -11.09 22.89 -24.66
C PRO A 310 -11.21 24.42 -24.75
N PHE A 311 -12.02 25.05 -23.88
CA PHE A 311 -12.06 26.50 -23.71
C PHE A 311 -11.36 26.92 -22.43
#